data_AF-A0ABD0NW20-F1
#
_entry.id   AF-A0ABD0NW20-F1
#
_cell.length_a   1.000
_cell.length_b   1.000
_cell.length_c   1.000
_cell.angle_alpha   90.00
_cell.angle_beta   90.00
_cell.angle_gamma   90.00
#
_symmetry.space_group_name_H-M   'P 1'
#
loop_
_entity.id
_entity.type
_entity.pdbx_description
1 polymer ?
#
loop_
_entity_poly.entity_id
_entity_poly.type
_entity_poly.pdbx_seq_one_letter_code
_entity_poly.pdbx_strand_id
1 'polypeptide(L)' 'FRRNSTLKATVWTVPSAPTSSGIRALKTLRAWGLETDEALFLAGAPKGPMLEKIRPHIYFDDQMFHVEGAVEMGAIAAH' A
#
# COMPACT_ATOMS: atom_id res chain seq x y z
N PHE A 1 -0.61 27.86 6.74
CA PHE A 1 0.17 26.93 7.58
C PHE A 1 0.04 25.53 7.02
N ARG A 2 0.86 25.18 6.02
CA ARG A 2 0.97 23.79 5.54
C ARG A 2 1.84 23.09 6.58
N ARG A 3 1.24 22.26 7.44
CA ARG A 3 2.03 21.41 8.34
C ARG A 3 2.89 20.52 7.45
N ASN A 4 4.18 20.50 7.76
CA ASN A 4 5.14 19.59 7.18
C ASN A 4 4.71 18.16 7.55
N SER A 5 3.88 17.52 6.71
CA SER A 5 3.50 16.11 6.88
C SER A 5 4.70 15.28 6.45
N THR A 6 5.56 14.90 7.39
CA THR A 6 6.77 14.07 7.13
C THR A 6 6.43 12.61 6.76
N LEU A 7 5.15 12.25 6.73
CA LEU A 7 4.66 10.91 6.39
C LEU A 7 4.23 10.87 4.92
N LYS A 8 5.06 10.29 4.08
CA LYS A 8 4.70 9.85 2.74
C LYS A 8 4.15 8.43 2.83
N ALA A 9 2.87 8.26 2.57
CA ALA A 9 2.21 6.96 2.56
C ALA A 9 2.02 6.50 1.11
N THR A 10 2.60 5.35 0.77
CA THR A 10 2.63 4.80 -0.59
C THR A 10 1.87 3.48 -0.64
N VAL A 11 0.78 3.51 -1.42
CA VAL A 11 0.18 2.43 -2.23
C VAL A 11 -0.35 1.15 -1.56
N TRP A 12 -1.62 0.88 -1.88
CA TRP A 12 -2.41 -0.26 -1.43
C TRP A 12 -2.72 -1.20 -2.59
N THR A 13 -2.60 -2.51 -2.38
CA THR A 13 -2.94 -3.53 -3.37
C THR A 13 -4.34 -4.11 -3.08
N VAL A 14 -5.29 -3.93 -4.00
CA VAL A 14 -6.57 -4.68 -3.96
C VAL A 14 -6.36 -6.01 -4.69
N PRO A 15 -6.54 -7.17 -4.03
CA PRO A 15 -6.62 -8.44 -4.73
C PRO A 15 -7.90 -8.44 -5.54
N SER A 16 -7.79 -8.61 -6.87
CA SER A 16 -8.91 -9.03 -7.72
C SER A 16 -10.13 -8.09 -7.77
N ALA A 17 -10.01 -6.83 -7.38
CA ALA A 17 -11.15 -5.90 -7.39
C ALA A 17 -11.17 -5.04 -8.66
N PRO A 18 -12.35 -4.76 -9.24
CA PRO A 18 -12.47 -3.81 -10.36
C PRO A 18 -11.91 -2.45 -9.96
N THR A 19 -11.39 -1.68 -10.93
CA THR A 19 -10.78 -0.34 -10.76
C THR A 19 -11.59 0.59 -9.84
N SER A 20 -12.93 0.43 -9.81
CA SER A 20 -13.85 1.15 -8.93
C SER A 20 -13.57 0.98 -7.43
N SER A 21 -13.04 -0.16 -6.98
CA SER A 21 -12.69 -0.40 -5.58
C SER A 21 -11.46 0.36 -5.13
N GLY A 22 -10.46 0.49 -6.02
CA GLY A 22 -9.27 1.31 -5.77
C GLY A 22 -9.59 2.80 -5.59
N ILE A 23 -10.50 3.31 -6.42
CA ILE A 23 -10.98 4.70 -6.31
C ILE A 23 -11.70 4.93 -4.98
N ARG A 24 -12.51 3.97 -4.51
CA ARG A 24 -13.19 4.09 -3.21
C ARG A 24 -12.20 4.17 -2.05
N ALA A 25 -11.16 3.34 -2.03
CA ALA A 25 -10.12 3.38 -1.01
C ALA A 25 -9.44 4.76 -0.96
N LEU A 26 -9.07 5.31 -2.12
CA LEU A 26 -8.46 6.65 -2.20
C LEU A 26 -9.37 7.76 -1.68
N LYS A 27 -10.68 7.70 -1.98
CA LYS A 27 -11.66 8.65 -1.44
C LYS A 27 -11.74 8.58 0.08
N THR A 28 -11.72 7.38 0.65
CA THR A 28 -11.75 7.17 2.11
C THR A 28 -10.50 7.75 2.77
N LEU A 29 -9.29 7.44 2.25
CA LEU A 29 -8.04 7.97 2.79
C LEU A 29 -8.04 9.51 2.79
N ARG A 30 -8.50 10.12 1.69
CA ARG A 30 -8.63 11.59 1.60
C ARG A 30 -9.66 12.14 2.58
N ALA A 31 -10.79 11.46 2.77
CA ALA A 31 -11.80 11.86 3.75
C ALA A 31 -11.27 11.80 5.19
N TRP A 32 -10.32 10.91 5.48
CA TRP A 32 -9.60 10.84 6.75
C TRP A 32 -8.46 11.84 6.88
N GLY A 33 -8.22 12.67 5.86
CA GLY A 33 -7.16 13.68 5.86
C GLY A 33 -5.76 13.13 5.55
N LEU A 34 -5.66 11.92 5.00
CA LEU A 34 -4.40 11.33 4.56
C LEU A 34 -4.05 11.86 3.17
N GLU A 35 -2.84 12.43 3.04
CA GLU A 35 -2.25 12.76 1.75
C GLU A 35 -1.66 11.49 1.12
N THR A 36 -1.96 11.25 -0.16
CA THR A 36 -1.45 10.09 -0.91
C THR A 36 -0.64 10.61 -2.09
N ASP A 37 0.65 10.29 -2.13
CA ASP A 37 1.52 10.66 -3.26
C ASP A 37 1.25 9.77 -4.47
N GLU A 38 1.26 8.45 -4.27
CA GLU A 38 1.09 7.45 -5.33
C GLU A 38 0.18 6.30 -4.88
N ALA A 39 -0.55 5.71 -5.83
CA ALA A 39 -1.41 4.54 -5.64
C ALA A 39 -1.32 3.62 -6.86
N LEU A 40 -0.87 2.38 -6.66
CA LEU A 40 -0.86 1.34 -7.69
C LEU A 40 -1.88 0.24 -7.36
N PHE A 41 -2.67 -0.11 -8.36
CA PHE A 41 -3.63 -1.21 -8.31
C PHE A 41 -3.07 -2.37 -9.13
N LEU A 42 -2.71 -3.46 -8.46
CA LEU A 42 -2.02 -4.58 -9.10
C LEU A 42 -2.94 -5.49 -9.92
N ALA A 43 -4.27 -5.42 -9.72
CA ALA A 43 -5.26 -6.22 -10.46
C ALA A 43 -4.92 -7.73 -10.52
N GLY A 44 -4.36 -8.29 -9.44
CA GLY A 44 -3.93 -9.68 -9.36
C GLY A 44 -2.46 -9.95 -9.72
N ALA A 45 -1.70 -8.93 -10.15
CA ALA A 45 -0.25 -9.05 -10.31
C ALA A 45 0.44 -9.35 -8.97
N PRO A 46 1.55 -10.11 -8.97
CA PRO A 46 2.25 -10.49 -7.75
C PRO A 46 2.82 -9.27 -7.02
N LYS A 47 2.70 -9.27 -5.69
CA LYS A 47 3.15 -8.17 -4.83
C LYS A 47 4.68 -8.14 -4.67
N GLY A 48 5.34 -9.30 -4.68
CA GLY A 48 6.79 -9.43 -4.47
C GLY A 48 7.65 -8.51 -5.35
N PRO A 49 7.54 -8.59 -6.69
CA PRO A 49 8.32 -7.72 -7.59
C PRO A 49 8.08 -6.21 -7.35
N MET A 50 6.88 -5.85 -6.90
CA MET A 50 6.56 -4.46 -6.56
C MET A 50 7.20 -4.04 -5.24
N LEU A 51 7.23 -4.91 -4.23
CA LEU A 51 7.89 -4.65 -2.96
C LEU A 51 9.40 -4.48 -3.13
N GLU A 52 10.04 -5.28 -3.98
CA GLU A 52 11.46 -5.13 -4.32
C GLU A 52 11.77 -3.77 -4.98
N LYS A 53 10.87 -3.30 -5.85
CA LYS A 53 11.04 -2.05 -6.59
C LYS A 53 10.73 -0.81 -5.74
N ILE A 54 9.64 -0.85 -4.97
CA ILE A 54 9.19 0.27 -4.13
C ILE A 54 10.08 0.42 -2.89
N ARG A 55 10.56 -0.71 -2.33
CA ARG A 55 11.31 -0.77 -1.07
C ARG A 55 10.62 0.03 0.05
N PRO A 56 9.39 -0.35 0.43
CA PRO A 56 8.64 0.41 1.42
C PRO A 56 9.35 0.42 2.78
N HIS A 57 9.22 1.54 3.50
CA HIS A 57 9.68 1.62 4.88
C HIS A 57 8.86 0.73 5.82
N ILE A 58 7.55 0.61 5.55
CA ILE A 58 6.63 -0.27 6.27
C ILE A 58 5.61 -0.82 5.25
N TYR A 59 5.33 -2.11 5.31
CA TYR A 59 4.33 -2.81 4.52
C TYR A 59 3.20 -3.33 5.41
N PHE A 60 1.95 -3.17 4.98
CA PHE A 60 0.77 -3.70 5.68
C PHE A 60 -0.02 -4.60 4.76
N ASP A 61 -0.49 -5.74 5.29
CA ASP A 61 -1.37 -6.66 4.56
C ASP A 61 -2.33 -7.39 5.50
N ASP A 62 -3.56 -7.59 5.05
CA ASP A 62 -4.60 -8.29 5.81
C ASP A 62 -4.46 -9.82 5.75
N GLN A 63 -3.45 -10.36 5.05
CA GLN A 63 -3.17 -11.78 5.03
C GLN A 63 -1.76 -12.07 5.55
N MET A 64 -1.67 -12.88 6.60
CA MET A 64 -0.40 -13.22 7.25
C MET A 64 0.63 -13.80 6.26
N PHE A 65 0.19 -14.62 5.30
CA PHE A 65 1.07 -15.16 4.25
C PHE A 65 1.79 -14.08 3.43
N HIS A 66 1.13 -12.94 3.15
CA HIS A 66 1.78 -11.83 2.46
C HIS A 66 2.76 -11.08 3.36
N VAL A 67 2.43 -10.94 4.65
CA VAL A 67 3.30 -10.33 5.66
C VAL A 67 4.58 -11.16 5.82
N GLU A 68 4.45 -12.47 6.01
CA GLU A 68 5.56 -13.40 6.12
C GLU A 68 6.47 -13.34 4.88
N GLY A 69 5.89 -13.41 3.68
CA GLY A 69 6.65 -13.27 2.43
C GLY A 69 7.38 -11.92 2.32
N ALA A 70 6.76 -10.82 2.77
CA ALA A 70 7.41 -9.51 2.80
C ALA A 70 8.58 -9.44 3.80
N VAL A 71 8.44 -10.07 4.96
CA VAL A 71 9.53 -10.19 5.95
C VAL A 71 10.70 -11.01 5.40
N GLU A 72 10.43 -12.11 4.71
CA GLU A 72 11.47 -12.92 4.04
C GLU A 72 12.23 -12.12 2.97
N MET A 73 11.55 -11.19 2.30
CA MET A 73 12.17 -10.24 1.35
C MET A 73 12.91 -9.07 2.03
N GLY A 74 12.91 -9.00 3.37
CA GLY A 74 13.60 -7.97 4.16
C GLY A 74 12.80 -6.68 4.35
N ALA A 75 11.50 -6.68 4.10
CA ALA A 75 10.63 -5.54 4.42
C ALA A 75 10.24 -5.55 5.90
N ILE A 76 10.10 -4.36 6.49
CA ILE A 76 9.39 -4.20 7.76
C ILE A 76 7.90 -4.34 7.45
N ALA A 77 7.25 -5.38 7.96
CA ALA A 77 5.86 -5.68 7.63
C ALA A 77 5.00 -5.94 8.89
N ALA A 78 3.72 -5.63 8.79
CA ALA A 78 2.73 -5.83 9.84
C ALA A 78 1.38 -6.30 9.27
N HIS A 79 0.66 -7.07 10.08
CA HIS A 79 -0.71 -7.52 9.82
C HIS A 79 -1.73 -6.52 10.39
#